data_AF-A0AB34K8F1-F1
#
_entry.id   AF-A0AB34K8F1-F1
#
_cell.length_a   1.000
_cell.length_b   1.000
_cell.length_c   1.000
_cell.angle_alpha   90.00
_cell.angle_beta   90.00
_cell.angle_gamma   90.00
#
_symmetry.space_group_name_H-M   'P 1'
#
loop_
_entity.id
_entity.type
_entity.pdbx_description
1 polymer ?
#
loop_
_entity_poly.entity_id
_entity_poly.type
_entity_poly.pdbx_seq_one_letter_code
_entity_poly.pdbx_strand_id
1 'polypeptide(L)'
;MALPTTASILVTPSTNVSAWLATASRGYCAETNDREAGDCSLGDQGAFGLSAAARHSWPAAAAECLARCAACPRCRHVSLSLAFADCSWYHSCPRLKRRLEGFLSAAARGVHAAPPPRRRRRARRELRAALRLGGPWPWLSPPRHASVALLLCGKIGSLHDPSSWLAARDADARVPPIARASFDRFVRRANAFATITPFVHAWNPALCEALRAAWRPAWLGCERERQGVPPAHSFALSIGRALAAKRAHEAARRARFDLVLLLRHDLLFFAPLRFDALPRAQLWLPSSCCSFAPEAAEAAESQLGAIYPVVRRACFGRKGRVLEMCRTSHYLNMVGEADAMSDEAEYNYFVNDWMLLAPSETADSLGAIGDNFSSYRAALREAGILVDWAHFYFAAHVHHALRIGRGMRPMLHAGVDFNLIRLSGGAKNSLPRDCITNYSVRQSMPSLRGAVWPGMRGLCPFRGQVACQGDSIRCALGEDILMEEEPSPHSIPES
;
A
#
# COMPACT_ATOMS: atom_id res chain seq x y z
N MET A 1 48.27 28.37 13.91
CA MET A 1 47.60 27.07 13.75
C MET A 1 47.29 26.51 15.13
N ALA A 2 46.04 26.55 15.55
CA ALA A 2 45.55 25.87 16.75
C ALA A 2 44.15 25.33 16.43
N LEU A 3 43.98 24.01 16.54
CA LEU A 3 42.70 23.32 16.34
C LEU A 3 41.83 23.44 17.60
N PRO A 4 40.50 23.57 17.48
CA PRO A 4 39.62 23.58 18.65
C PRO A 4 39.30 22.15 19.11
N THR A 5 39.40 21.94 20.41
CA THR A 5 39.07 20.73 21.15
C THR A 5 37.55 20.57 21.23
N THR A 6 37.01 19.48 20.68
CA THR A 6 35.61 19.07 20.87
C THR A 6 35.43 18.42 22.23
N ALA A 7 34.64 19.03 23.11
CA ALA A 7 34.18 18.42 24.36
C ALA A 7 33.10 17.37 24.07
N SER A 8 33.37 16.10 24.40
CA SER A 8 32.38 15.04 24.44
C SER A 8 31.46 15.22 25.65
N ILE A 9 30.20 15.55 25.41
CA ILE A 9 29.15 15.49 26.43
C ILE A 9 28.71 14.02 26.55
N LEU A 10 29.27 13.29 27.53
CA LEU A 10 28.76 12.00 27.97
C LEU A 10 27.51 12.23 28.83
N VAL A 11 26.33 12.24 28.20
CA VAL A 11 25.07 12.02 28.92
C VAL A 11 24.95 10.50 29.12
N THR A 12 25.33 9.98 30.28
CA THR A 12 24.99 8.62 30.66
C THR A 12 23.56 8.60 31.23
N PRO A 13 22.58 7.96 30.57
CA PRO A 13 21.33 7.64 31.23
C PRO A 13 21.64 6.62 32.32
N SER A 14 21.64 7.05 33.59
CA SER A 14 21.80 6.18 34.74
C SER A 14 20.61 5.22 34.80
N THR A 15 20.73 4.09 34.11
CA THR A 15 19.69 3.08 34.12
C THR A 15 19.87 2.28 35.40
N ASN A 16 18.96 2.47 36.37
CA ASN A 16 19.09 1.86 37.69
C ASN A 16 18.76 0.36 37.62
N VAL A 17 19.77 -0.44 37.31
CA VAL A 17 19.70 -1.90 37.15
C VAL A 17 19.13 -2.58 38.41
N SER A 18 19.57 -2.15 39.59
CA SER A 18 19.10 -2.71 40.87
C SER A 18 17.61 -2.44 41.08
N ALA A 19 17.12 -1.26 40.74
CA ALA A 19 15.68 -0.94 40.82
C ALA A 19 14.85 -1.71 39.78
N TRP A 20 15.37 -1.92 38.58
CA TRP A 20 14.70 -2.76 37.59
C TRP A 20 14.60 -4.21 38.07
N LEU A 21 15.69 -4.78 38.57
CA LEU A 21 15.69 -6.15 39.12
C LEU A 21 14.73 -6.31 40.30
N ALA A 22 14.64 -5.31 41.19
CA ALA A 22 13.71 -5.32 42.33
C ALA A 22 12.23 -5.30 41.93
N THR A 23 11.91 -4.81 40.72
CA THR A 23 10.53 -4.74 40.20
C THR A 23 10.23 -5.79 39.13
N ALA A 24 11.24 -6.56 38.72
CA ALA A 24 11.08 -7.59 37.71
C ALA A 24 10.27 -8.78 38.25
N SER A 25 9.38 -9.29 37.40
CA SER A 25 8.51 -10.43 37.70
C SER A 25 8.80 -11.61 36.78
N ARG A 26 8.57 -12.83 37.27
CA ARG A 26 8.76 -14.05 36.48
C ARG A 26 7.80 -14.10 35.29
N GLY A 27 8.36 -14.43 34.13
CA GLY A 27 7.64 -14.56 32.86
C GLY A 27 8.13 -13.57 31.81
N TYR A 28 7.54 -13.64 30.62
CA TYR A 28 7.88 -12.83 29.44
C TYR A 28 6.64 -12.19 28.82
N CYS A 29 6.80 -11.10 28.07
CA CYS A 29 5.66 -10.34 27.53
C CYS A 29 5.01 -11.02 26.32
N ALA A 30 5.79 -11.45 25.33
CA ALA A 30 5.32 -12.20 24.16
C ALA A 30 6.47 -13.02 23.53
N GLU A 31 6.16 -13.88 22.57
CA GLU A 31 7.20 -14.62 21.85
C GLU A 31 7.83 -13.68 20.81
N THR A 32 9.15 -13.71 20.71
CA THR A 32 9.98 -12.98 19.74
C THR A 32 10.80 -13.99 18.95
N ASN A 33 11.22 -13.61 17.74
CA ASN A 33 12.13 -14.43 16.96
C ASN A 33 13.56 -14.20 17.47
N ASP A 34 14.31 -15.29 17.67
CA ASP A 34 15.65 -15.25 18.26
C ASP A 34 16.57 -14.27 17.51
N ARG A 35 17.13 -13.31 18.27
CA ARG A 35 18.10 -12.30 17.78
C ARG A 35 17.58 -11.40 16.66
N GLU A 36 16.28 -11.43 16.37
CA GLU A 36 15.68 -10.46 15.48
C GLU A 36 15.34 -9.21 16.28
N ALA A 37 16.25 -8.23 16.25
CA ALA A 37 16.12 -6.98 17.00
C ALA A 37 14.80 -6.25 16.71
N GLY A 38 14.16 -6.53 15.57
CA GLY A 38 12.98 -5.82 15.08
C GLY A 38 13.31 -4.38 14.71
N ASP A 39 12.41 -3.71 13.98
CA ASP A 39 12.55 -2.27 13.76
C ASP A 39 12.09 -1.54 15.01
N CYS A 40 13.02 -1.24 15.89
CA CYS A 40 12.76 -0.50 17.10
C CYS A 40 12.15 0.92 16.90
N SER A 41 12.20 1.48 15.68
CA SER A 41 11.53 2.74 15.36
C SER A 41 10.03 2.59 15.07
N LEU A 42 9.58 1.39 14.66
CA LEU A 42 8.24 1.15 14.13
C LEU A 42 7.50 -0.03 14.77
N GLY A 43 8.23 -1.11 15.07
CA GLY A 43 7.73 -2.35 15.64
C GLY A 43 7.27 -2.23 17.09
N ASP A 44 6.54 -3.24 17.54
CA ASP A 44 6.04 -3.32 18.91
C ASP A 44 6.84 -4.29 19.80
N GLN A 45 7.74 -5.07 19.21
CA GLN A 45 8.65 -5.97 19.91
C GLN A 45 9.86 -6.38 19.06
N GLY A 46 10.87 -6.95 19.70
CA GLY A 46 12.02 -7.57 19.06
C GLY A 46 13.02 -8.11 20.09
N ALA A 47 14.03 -8.85 19.65
CA ALA A 47 15.04 -9.51 20.49
C ALA A 47 16.46 -9.13 20.08
N PHE A 48 17.21 -8.50 20.99
CA PHE A 48 18.59 -8.09 20.71
C PHE A 48 19.62 -9.19 20.92
N GLY A 49 19.29 -10.21 21.71
CA GLY A 49 20.24 -11.20 22.24
C GLY A 49 21.22 -10.60 23.27
N LEU A 50 21.74 -11.46 24.15
CA LEU A 50 22.75 -11.11 25.15
C LEU A 50 24.16 -11.49 24.72
N SER A 51 25.14 -10.63 25.00
CA SER A 51 26.56 -10.94 24.81
C SER A 51 27.01 -12.11 25.69
N ALA A 52 28.15 -12.74 25.35
CA ALA A 52 28.74 -13.77 26.21
C ALA A 52 29.06 -13.24 27.62
N ALA A 53 29.60 -12.02 27.72
CA ALA A 53 29.93 -11.42 29.00
C ALA A 53 28.69 -11.18 29.87
N ALA A 54 27.60 -10.65 29.30
CA ALA A 54 26.41 -10.32 30.06
C ALA A 54 25.61 -11.53 30.56
N ARG A 55 25.75 -12.69 29.93
CA ARG A 55 25.08 -13.94 30.33
C ARG A 55 25.49 -14.49 31.71
N HIS A 56 26.61 -14.02 32.26
CA HIS A 56 27.14 -14.56 33.51
C HIS A 56 26.36 -14.15 34.76
N SER A 57 25.55 -13.09 34.70
CA SER A 57 24.75 -12.65 35.85
C SER A 57 23.54 -11.81 35.45
N TRP A 58 22.50 -11.83 36.29
CA TRP A 58 21.30 -11.02 36.10
C TRP A 58 21.57 -9.51 36.05
N PRO A 59 22.44 -8.93 36.91
CA PRO A 59 22.79 -7.51 36.80
C PRO A 59 23.47 -7.16 35.48
N ALA A 60 24.43 -7.96 35.01
CA ALA A 60 25.13 -7.71 33.76
C ALA A 60 24.19 -7.78 32.55
N ALA A 61 23.31 -8.79 32.52
CA ALA A 61 22.31 -8.93 31.47
C ALA A 61 21.28 -7.80 31.48
N ALA A 62 20.75 -7.44 32.66
CA ALA A 62 19.82 -6.33 32.79
C ALA A 62 20.47 -5.00 32.38
N ALA A 63 21.72 -4.75 32.74
CA ALA A 63 22.47 -3.56 32.31
C ALA A 63 22.57 -3.47 30.79
N GLU A 64 22.99 -4.54 30.12
CA GLU A 64 23.10 -4.56 28.66
C GLU A 64 21.74 -4.36 28.00
N CYS A 65 20.71 -5.07 28.47
CA CYS A 65 19.41 -5.05 27.85
C CYS A 65 18.69 -3.70 28.03
N LEU A 66 18.83 -3.10 29.21
CA LEU A 66 18.31 -1.78 29.49
C LEU A 66 19.05 -0.70 28.69
N ALA A 67 20.36 -0.83 28.47
CA ALA A 67 21.10 0.09 27.60
C ALA A 67 20.65 -0.01 26.13
N ARG A 68 20.40 -1.23 25.62
CA ARG A 68 19.84 -1.43 24.27
C ARG A 68 18.42 -0.90 24.16
N CYS A 69 17.60 -1.14 25.18
CA CYS A 69 16.28 -0.53 25.32
C CYS A 69 16.38 1.01 25.36
N ALA A 70 17.40 1.58 26.02
CA ALA A 70 17.66 3.02 26.08
C ALA A 70 17.89 3.64 24.69
N ALA A 71 18.63 2.92 23.84
CA ALA A 71 18.83 3.30 22.45
C ALA A 71 17.57 3.08 21.58
N CYS A 72 16.54 2.42 22.12
CA CYS A 72 15.38 1.96 21.38
C CYS A 72 14.13 2.85 21.60
N PRO A 73 13.68 3.68 20.64
CA PRO A 73 12.66 4.69 20.90
C PRO A 73 11.29 4.17 21.35
N ARG A 74 10.95 2.93 20.98
CA ARG A 74 9.66 2.31 21.32
C ARG A 74 9.72 1.35 22.50
N CYS A 75 10.91 1.02 23.00
CA CYS A 75 11.06 0.10 24.12
C CYS A 75 10.47 0.69 25.41
N ARG A 76 9.55 -0.05 26.02
CA ARG A 76 8.91 0.30 27.31
C ARG A 76 9.03 -0.81 28.33
N HIS A 77 9.15 -2.05 27.87
CA HIS A 77 9.32 -3.23 28.72
C HIS A 77 10.43 -4.10 28.14
N VAL A 78 11.08 -4.85 29.03
CA VAL A 78 12.10 -5.82 28.68
C VAL A 78 11.71 -7.16 29.27
N SER A 79 11.90 -8.24 28.51
CA SER A 79 11.93 -9.62 29.00
C SER A 79 13.34 -10.17 28.79
N LEU A 80 13.92 -10.75 29.82
CA LEU A 80 15.31 -11.17 29.84
C LEU A 80 15.45 -12.61 30.32
N SER A 81 16.30 -13.40 29.66
CA SER A 81 16.64 -14.75 30.09
C SER A 81 18.12 -15.07 29.90
N LEU A 82 18.78 -15.50 30.98
CA LEU A 82 20.15 -16.00 30.92
C LEU A 82 20.24 -17.36 30.20
N ALA A 83 19.25 -18.24 30.43
CA ALA A 83 19.21 -19.59 29.85
C ALA A 83 19.08 -19.56 28.31
N PHE A 84 18.27 -18.64 27.79
CA PHE A 84 18.06 -18.47 26.36
C PHE A 84 18.96 -17.41 25.71
N ALA A 85 19.88 -16.80 26.48
CA ALA A 85 20.68 -15.66 26.02
C ALA A 85 19.83 -14.52 25.44
N ASP A 86 18.62 -14.31 25.97
CA ASP A 86 17.61 -13.44 25.38
C ASP A 86 17.48 -12.09 26.08
N CYS A 87 17.30 -11.07 25.25
CA CYS A 87 17.02 -9.69 25.64
C CYS A 87 15.96 -9.15 24.68
N SER A 88 14.69 -9.38 25.03
CA SER A 88 13.56 -8.94 24.23
C SER A 88 12.98 -7.63 24.75
N TRP A 89 12.64 -6.73 23.84
CA TRP A 89 12.00 -5.46 24.14
C TRP A 89 10.56 -5.42 23.62
N TYR A 90 9.72 -4.64 24.29
CA TYR A 90 8.31 -4.50 23.95
C TYR A 90 7.82 -3.07 24.15
N HIS A 91 6.92 -2.64 23.26
CA HIS A 91 6.21 -1.38 23.39
C HIS A 91 5.10 -1.45 24.45
N SER A 92 4.43 -2.60 24.58
CA SER A 92 3.40 -2.88 25.59
C SER A 92 3.59 -4.28 26.17
N CYS A 93 3.15 -4.47 27.42
CA CYS A 93 3.23 -5.76 28.11
C CYS A 93 2.01 -5.94 29.01
N PRO A 94 0.84 -6.32 28.45
CA PRO A 94 -0.41 -6.36 29.20
C PRO A 94 -0.45 -7.49 30.23
N ARG A 95 0.16 -8.65 29.94
CA ARG A 95 0.22 -9.80 30.85
C ARG A 95 1.47 -10.63 30.59
N LEU A 96 2.12 -11.10 31.65
CA LEU A 96 3.28 -12.00 31.55
C LEU A 96 2.83 -13.44 31.28
N LYS A 97 3.45 -14.06 30.27
CA LYS A 97 3.38 -15.48 29.96
C LYS A 97 4.41 -16.23 30.81
N ARG A 98 4.06 -17.43 31.26
CA ARG A 98 4.90 -18.29 32.13
C ARG A 98 5.16 -19.69 31.57
N ARG A 99 4.87 -19.90 30.28
CA ARG A 99 5.06 -21.19 29.60
C ARG A 99 6.54 -21.62 29.52
N LEU A 100 7.44 -20.65 29.49
CA LEU A 100 8.89 -20.85 29.52
C LEU A 100 9.43 -20.29 30.83
N GLU A 101 10.21 -21.11 31.53
CA GLU A 101 10.88 -20.71 32.77
C GLU A 101 12.15 -19.89 32.48
N GLY A 102 12.71 -19.26 33.51
CA GLY A 102 13.99 -18.55 33.38
C GLY A 102 13.91 -17.15 32.74
N PHE A 103 12.71 -16.58 32.60
CA PHE A 103 12.52 -15.18 32.18
C PHE A 103 12.16 -14.26 33.34
N LEU A 104 12.74 -13.06 33.34
CA LEU A 104 12.34 -11.93 34.16
C LEU A 104 11.92 -10.76 33.27
N SER A 105 10.80 -10.12 33.61
CA SER A 105 10.28 -8.96 32.88
C SER A 105 9.89 -7.80 33.77
N ALA A 106 10.19 -6.59 33.33
CA ALA A 106 9.76 -5.35 33.97
C ALA A 106 9.74 -4.18 32.97
N ALA A 107 9.08 -3.09 33.37
CA ALA A 107 9.11 -1.84 32.63
C ALA A 107 10.51 -1.21 32.66
N ALA A 108 11.00 -0.74 31.51
CA ALA A 108 12.24 0.00 31.36
C ALA A 108 12.04 1.49 31.69
N ARG A 109 11.64 1.80 32.93
CA ARG A 109 11.40 3.17 33.40
C ARG A 109 12.70 4.01 33.34
N GLY A 110 12.58 5.29 32.96
CA GLY A 110 13.71 6.22 32.82
C GLY A 110 14.29 6.31 31.40
N VAL A 111 13.87 5.43 30.49
CA VAL A 111 14.18 5.49 29.07
C VAL A 111 13.09 6.28 28.34
N HIS A 112 13.11 7.61 28.48
CA HIS A 112 12.34 8.45 27.57
C HIS A 112 13.15 8.66 26.30
N ALA A 113 12.77 7.96 25.24
CA ALA A 113 13.22 8.21 23.89
C ALA A 113 13.18 9.72 23.59
N ALA A 114 14.30 10.25 23.12
CA ALA A 114 14.34 11.60 22.56
C ALA A 114 13.17 11.76 21.57
N PRO A 115 12.46 12.90 21.58
CA PRO A 115 11.41 13.14 20.60
C PRO A 115 11.97 12.90 19.19
N PRO A 116 11.17 12.33 18.26
CA PRO A 116 11.67 12.02 16.92
C PRO A 116 12.35 13.28 16.34
N PRO A 117 13.54 13.14 15.74
CA PRO A 117 14.36 14.28 15.35
C PRO A 117 13.52 15.27 14.55
N ARG A 118 13.63 16.58 14.85
CA ARG A 118 12.80 17.66 14.26
C ARG A 118 12.65 17.55 12.73
N ARG A 119 13.66 17.01 12.04
CA ARG A 119 13.64 16.68 10.60
C ARG A 119 12.51 15.72 10.19
N ARG A 120 12.23 14.66 10.95
CA ARG A 120 11.16 13.67 10.62
C ARG A 120 9.76 14.27 10.79
N ARG A 121 9.52 15.08 11.82
CA ARG A 121 8.24 15.79 12.00
C ARG A 121 7.99 16.80 10.88
N ARG A 122 9.05 17.50 10.45
CA ARG A 122 8.99 18.42 9.32
C ARG A 122 8.69 17.69 8.00
N ALA A 123 9.42 16.62 7.70
CA ALA A 123 9.19 15.80 6.50
C ALA A 123 7.77 15.24 6.42
N ARG A 124 7.21 14.73 7.54
CA ARG A 124 5.81 14.28 7.59
C ARG A 124 4.81 15.40 7.33
N ARG A 125 5.07 16.61 7.85
CA ARG A 125 4.20 17.76 7.63
C ARG A 125 4.27 18.24 6.18
N GLU A 126 5.47 18.31 5.61
CA GLU A 126 5.71 18.65 4.20
C GLU A 126 5.08 17.61 3.28
N LEU A 127 5.22 16.32 3.59
CA LEU A 127 4.55 15.22 2.90
C LEU A 127 3.03 15.37 2.94
N ARG A 128 2.45 15.56 4.13
CA ARG A 128 0.99 15.81 4.24
C ARG A 128 0.55 17.03 3.45
N ALA A 129 1.36 18.10 3.42
CA ALA A 129 1.05 19.30 2.68
C ALA A 129 1.12 19.06 1.16
N ALA A 130 2.14 18.33 0.69
CA ALA A 130 2.30 17.94 -0.71
C ALA A 130 1.20 16.98 -1.19
N LEU A 131 0.67 16.15 -0.28
CA LEU A 131 -0.41 15.20 -0.55
C LEU A 131 -1.82 15.78 -0.34
N ARG A 132 -1.94 17.03 0.13
CA ARG A 132 -3.25 17.71 0.28
C ARG A 132 -3.73 18.18 -1.09
N LEU A 133 -4.36 17.28 -1.81
CA LEU A 133 -5.10 17.62 -3.01
C LEU A 133 -6.47 18.15 -2.61
N GLY A 134 -6.76 19.40 -2.97
CA GLY A 134 -8.06 20.02 -2.79
C GLY A 134 -9.03 19.58 -3.89
N GLY A 135 -10.26 19.25 -3.52
CA GLY A 135 -11.34 19.00 -4.48
C GLY A 135 -12.52 18.26 -3.85
N PRO A 136 -13.77 18.48 -4.31
CA PRO A 136 -14.82 17.49 -4.19
C PRO A 136 -14.46 16.28 -5.08
N TRP A 137 -14.47 15.07 -4.53
CA TRP A 137 -14.33 13.86 -5.34
C TRP A 137 -15.74 13.41 -5.74
N PRO A 138 -16.22 13.66 -6.96
CA PRO A 138 -17.62 13.43 -7.30
C PRO A 138 -17.91 11.93 -7.33
N TRP A 139 -19.03 11.53 -6.69
CA TRP A 139 -19.60 10.22 -6.95
C TRP A 139 -20.31 10.24 -8.29
N LEU A 140 -19.79 9.46 -9.24
CA LEU A 140 -20.29 9.42 -10.60
C LEU A 140 -20.95 8.07 -10.88
N SER A 141 -22.17 8.11 -11.38
CA SER A 141 -22.77 7.00 -12.13
C SER A 141 -22.52 7.32 -13.61
N PRO A 142 -21.70 6.55 -14.35
CA PRO A 142 -21.39 6.91 -15.72
C PRO A 142 -22.66 6.95 -16.59
N PRO A 143 -22.87 8.04 -17.36
CA PRO A 143 -24.00 8.11 -18.26
C PRO A 143 -23.80 7.16 -19.45
N ARG A 144 -24.90 6.72 -20.07
CA ARG A 144 -24.86 5.88 -21.29
C ARG A 144 -24.10 6.54 -22.44
N HIS A 145 -24.21 7.87 -22.56
CA HIS A 145 -23.54 8.69 -23.56
C HIS A 145 -22.31 9.41 -22.97
N ALA A 146 -21.47 8.68 -22.24
CA ALA A 146 -20.30 9.28 -21.59
C ALA A 146 -19.29 9.86 -22.60
N SER A 147 -18.78 11.05 -22.30
CA SER A 147 -17.56 11.61 -22.86
C SER A 147 -16.36 11.08 -22.08
N VAL A 148 -15.49 10.31 -22.72
CA VAL A 148 -14.39 9.60 -22.09
C VAL A 148 -13.05 10.06 -22.67
N ALA A 149 -12.14 10.52 -21.82
CA ALA A 149 -10.74 10.67 -22.18
C ALA A 149 -10.00 9.35 -21.97
N LEU A 150 -9.44 8.79 -23.04
CA LEU A 150 -8.56 7.62 -22.95
C LEU A 150 -7.11 8.09 -22.84
N LEU A 151 -6.45 7.83 -21.72
CA LEU A 151 -5.03 8.13 -21.54
C LEU A 151 -4.20 6.86 -21.76
N LEU A 152 -3.28 6.90 -22.70
CA LEU A 152 -2.30 5.83 -22.94
C LEU A 152 -0.93 6.35 -22.60
N CYS A 153 -0.36 5.83 -21.51
CA CYS A 153 0.81 6.42 -20.87
C CYS A 153 1.93 5.41 -20.68
N GLY A 154 3.15 5.93 -20.62
CA GLY A 154 4.33 5.23 -20.19
C GLY A 154 5.24 4.78 -21.31
N LYS A 155 6.11 3.84 -20.97
CA LYS A 155 7.01 3.19 -21.89
C LYS A 155 6.34 1.95 -22.48
N ILE A 156 6.65 1.67 -23.74
CA ILE A 156 6.14 0.52 -24.49
C ILE A 156 7.20 -0.59 -24.38
N GLY A 157 6.75 -1.82 -24.10
CA GLY A 157 7.62 -3.00 -24.03
C GLY A 157 7.73 -3.70 -25.37
N SER A 158 8.02 -4.99 -25.34
CA SER A 158 7.89 -5.88 -26.51
C SER A 158 6.71 -6.84 -26.33
N LEU A 159 6.53 -7.74 -27.29
CA LEU A 159 5.58 -8.85 -27.16
C LEU A 159 6.00 -9.89 -26.10
N HIS A 160 7.21 -9.80 -25.55
CA HIS A 160 7.75 -10.78 -24.61
C HIS A 160 8.25 -10.14 -23.31
N ASP A 161 8.74 -8.90 -23.38
CA ASP A 161 9.41 -8.25 -22.26
C ASP A 161 8.62 -7.03 -21.78
N PRO A 162 8.54 -6.80 -20.46
CA PRO A 162 7.92 -5.61 -19.89
C PRO A 162 8.70 -4.36 -20.29
N SER A 163 7.97 -3.24 -20.38
CA SER A 163 8.55 -1.91 -20.61
C SER A 163 9.55 -1.47 -19.54
N SER A 164 9.56 -2.09 -18.35
CA SER A 164 10.54 -1.82 -17.29
C SER A 164 11.91 -2.45 -17.55
N TRP A 165 12.03 -3.43 -18.44
CA TRP A 165 13.28 -4.18 -18.69
C TRP A 165 13.97 -3.80 -20.00
N LEU A 166 13.22 -3.31 -20.98
CA LEU A 166 13.78 -2.85 -22.25
C LEU A 166 14.19 -1.39 -22.18
N ALA A 167 15.11 -0.90 -23.02
CA ALA A 167 15.24 0.55 -23.24
C ALA A 167 14.09 1.02 -24.15
N ALA A 168 13.69 2.29 -24.09
CA ALA A 168 12.53 2.72 -24.87
C ALA A 168 12.72 2.59 -26.38
N ARG A 169 13.96 2.71 -26.87
CA ARG A 169 14.33 2.48 -28.28
C ARG A 169 14.09 1.05 -28.77
N ASP A 170 14.03 0.08 -27.86
CA ASP A 170 13.86 -1.35 -28.16
C ASP A 170 12.39 -1.79 -28.08
N ALA A 171 11.47 -0.81 -27.95
CA ALA A 171 10.04 -1.07 -27.89
C ALA A 171 9.48 -1.61 -29.22
N ASP A 172 8.54 -2.55 -29.14
CA ASP A 172 7.98 -3.21 -30.30
C ASP A 172 6.80 -2.41 -30.88
N ALA A 173 6.94 -1.96 -32.13
CA ALA A 173 5.91 -1.20 -32.85
C ALA A 173 4.61 -1.98 -33.10
N ARG A 174 4.61 -3.31 -32.92
CA ARG A 174 3.42 -4.16 -33.03
C ARG A 174 2.54 -4.12 -31.79
N VAL A 175 3.06 -3.70 -30.62
CA VAL A 175 2.30 -3.63 -29.37
C VAL A 175 1.08 -2.69 -29.50
N PRO A 176 1.21 -1.43 -29.93
CA PRO A 176 0.07 -0.52 -30.03
C PRO A 176 -1.09 -0.99 -30.93
N PRO A 177 -0.88 -1.50 -32.17
CA PRO A 177 -1.99 -1.97 -32.99
C PRO A 177 -2.71 -3.19 -32.41
N ILE A 178 -1.99 -4.10 -31.74
CA ILE A 178 -2.62 -5.27 -31.07
C ILE A 178 -3.48 -4.81 -29.89
N ALA A 179 -2.92 -3.94 -29.01
CA ALA A 179 -3.68 -3.36 -27.90
C ALA A 179 -4.93 -2.61 -28.40
N ARG A 180 -4.78 -1.84 -29.49
CA ARG A 180 -5.89 -1.14 -30.14
C ARG A 180 -6.97 -2.09 -30.64
N ALA A 181 -6.60 -3.18 -31.29
CA ALA A 181 -7.57 -4.15 -31.82
C ALA A 181 -8.41 -4.78 -30.70
N SER A 182 -7.77 -5.13 -29.58
CA SER A 182 -8.46 -5.63 -28.40
C SER A 182 -9.36 -4.57 -27.76
N PHE A 183 -8.86 -3.34 -27.57
CA PHE A 183 -9.65 -2.21 -27.07
C PHE A 183 -10.89 -1.95 -27.95
N ASP A 184 -10.74 -1.98 -29.27
CA ASP A 184 -11.84 -1.77 -30.19
C ASP A 184 -12.91 -2.86 -30.05
N ARG A 185 -12.48 -4.12 -29.95
CA ARG A 185 -13.37 -5.28 -29.82
C ARG A 185 -14.17 -5.25 -28.52
N PHE A 186 -13.52 -4.94 -27.41
CA PHE A 186 -14.09 -5.16 -26.08
C PHE A 186 -14.53 -3.88 -25.36
N VAL A 187 -13.90 -2.73 -25.64
CA VAL A 187 -14.25 -1.47 -25.00
C VAL A 187 -15.05 -0.59 -25.95
N ARG A 188 -14.51 -0.27 -27.14
CA ARG A 188 -15.19 0.67 -28.06
C ARG A 188 -16.54 0.13 -28.53
N ARG A 189 -16.62 -1.13 -28.97
CA ARG A 189 -17.89 -1.74 -29.42
C ARG A 189 -18.92 -1.85 -28.30
N ALA A 190 -18.49 -2.18 -27.09
CA ALA A 190 -19.39 -2.31 -25.94
C ALA A 190 -19.99 -0.97 -25.49
N ASN A 191 -19.30 0.14 -25.83
CA ASN A 191 -19.69 1.51 -25.51
C ASN A 191 -19.92 2.35 -26.78
N ALA A 192 -20.61 1.80 -27.79
CA ALA A 192 -20.84 2.49 -29.06
C ALA A 192 -21.56 3.86 -28.93
N PHE A 193 -22.22 4.11 -27.79
CA PHE A 193 -22.90 5.36 -27.47
C PHE A 193 -22.00 6.40 -26.78
N ALA A 194 -20.82 5.99 -26.30
CA ALA A 194 -19.85 6.86 -25.66
C ALA A 194 -18.90 7.50 -26.68
N THR A 195 -18.46 8.72 -26.41
CA THR A 195 -17.42 9.38 -27.20
C THR A 195 -16.08 9.17 -26.51
N ILE A 196 -15.15 8.46 -27.15
CA ILE A 196 -13.83 8.16 -26.58
C ILE A 196 -12.77 8.99 -27.33
N THR A 197 -12.08 9.86 -26.60
CA THR A 197 -11.04 10.76 -27.13
C THR A 197 -9.66 10.35 -26.59
N PRO A 198 -8.74 9.82 -27.43
CA PRO A 198 -7.44 9.37 -26.96
C PRO A 198 -6.43 10.52 -26.76
N PHE A 199 -5.65 10.44 -25.69
CA PHE A 199 -4.49 11.27 -25.37
C PHE A 199 -3.33 10.33 -25.08
N VAL A 200 -2.30 10.38 -25.92
CA VAL A 200 -1.27 9.34 -25.96
C VAL A 200 0.08 9.97 -25.66
N HIS A 201 0.79 9.42 -24.66
CA HIS A 201 2.17 9.77 -24.38
C HIS A 201 3.05 8.52 -24.37
N ALA A 202 4.20 8.57 -25.06
CA ALA A 202 5.20 7.51 -25.05
C ALA A 202 6.63 8.05 -24.95
N TRP A 203 7.50 7.30 -24.26
CA TRP A 203 8.93 7.61 -24.15
C TRP A 203 9.78 7.13 -25.36
N ASN A 204 9.19 7.04 -26.54
CA ASN A 204 9.89 6.64 -27.76
C ASN A 204 9.41 7.44 -28.99
N PRO A 205 10.22 8.40 -29.51
CA PRO A 205 9.90 9.14 -30.71
C PRO A 205 9.74 8.27 -31.97
N ALA A 206 10.41 7.12 -32.06
CA ALA A 206 10.31 6.24 -33.22
C ALA A 206 8.94 5.55 -33.34
N LEU A 207 8.18 5.46 -32.25
CA LEU A 207 6.83 4.87 -32.26
C LEU A 207 5.72 5.86 -32.59
N CYS A 208 6.06 7.13 -32.84
CA CYS A 208 5.05 8.19 -32.96
C CYS A 208 4.09 7.96 -34.14
N GLU A 209 4.60 7.57 -35.30
CA GLU A 209 3.73 7.28 -36.45
C GLU A 209 2.86 6.05 -36.20
N ALA A 210 3.40 4.99 -35.59
CA ALA A 210 2.63 3.79 -35.24
C ALA A 210 1.50 4.12 -34.24
N LEU A 211 1.77 4.94 -33.23
CA LEU A 211 0.78 5.39 -32.26
C LEU A 211 -0.28 6.31 -32.88
N ARG A 212 0.14 7.22 -33.78
CA ARG A 212 -0.79 8.09 -34.52
C ARG A 212 -1.72 7.26 -35.39
N ALA A 213 -1.18 6.30 -36.14
CA ALA A 213 -1.95 5.41 -37.00
C ALA A 213 -2.92 4.53 -36.20
N ALA A 214 -2.45 3.91 -35.11
CA ALA A 214 -3.27 3.01 -34.30
C ALA A 214 -4.38 3.74 -33.52
N TRP A 215 -4.05 4.87 -32.88
CA TRP A 215 -4.97 5.49 -31.93
C TRP A 215 -5.72 6.71 -32.48
N ARG A 216 -5.18 7.40 -33.49
CA ARG A 216 -5.70 8.68 -34.01
C ARG A 216 -6.04 9.66 -32.88
N PRO A 217 -5.08 9.96 -31.99
CA PRO A 217 -5.37 10.68 -30.76
C PRO A 217 -5.65 12.16 -31.01
N ALA A 218 -6.41 12.78 -30.11
CA ALA A 218 -6.58 14.24 -30.07
C ALA A 218 -5.28 14.95 -29.68
N TRP A 219 -4.38 14.25 -28.98
CA TRP A 219 -3.03 14.71 -28.68
C TRP A 219 -2.06 13.53 -28.59
N LEU A 220 -0.86 13.72 -29.16
CA LEU A 220 0.22 12.75 -29.14
C LEU A 220 1.53 13.42 -28.70
N GLY A 221 2.11 12.92 -27.62
CA GLY A 221 3.46 13.25 -27.19
C GLY A 221 4.39 12.05 -27.30
N CYS A 222 5.47 12.16 -28.08
CA CYS A 222 6.53 11.15 -28.10
C CYS A 222 7.86 11.81 -27.75
N GLU A 223 8.34 11.57 -26.54
CA GLU A 223 9.56 12.14 -26.01
C GLU A 223 10.64 11.07 -25.88
N ARG A 224 11.92 11.45 -25.85
CA ARG A 224 12.98 10.50 -25.48
C ARG A 224 12.84 10.13 -24.00
N GLU A 225 13.09 8.87 -23.68
CA GLU A 225 13.18 8.41 -22.29
C GLU A 225 14.22 9.21 -21.50
N ARG A 226 13.81 9.69 -20.32
CA ARG A 226 14.67 10.45 -19.41
C ARG A 226 15.63 9.51 -18.68
N GLN A 227 16.92 9.77 -18.84
CA GLN A 227 17.97 9.01 -18.14
C GLN A 227 17.96 9.31 -16.63
N GLY A 228 18.27 8.30 -15.81
CA GLY A 228 18.36 8.43 -14.35
C GLY A 228 17.03 8.64 -13.62
N VAL A 229 15.90 8.54 -14.32
CA VAL A 229 14.56 8.65 -13.71
C VAL A 229 14.04 7.26 -13.37
N PRO A 230 13.65 6.97 -12.10
CA PRO A 230 13.09 5.68 -11.73
C PRO A 230 11.88 5.30 -12.59
N PRO A 231 11.64 4.01 -12.92
CA PRO A 231 10.54 3.59 -13.78
C PRO A 231 9.16 4.09 -13.33
N ALA A 232 8.85 4.03 -12.02
CA ALA A 232 7.59 4.56 -11.49
C ALA A 232 7.46 6.08 -11.69
N HIS A 233 8.54 6.84 -11.53
CA HIS A 233 8.53 8.28 -11.77
C HIS A 233 8.33 8.59 -13.25
N SER A 234 9.04 7.86 -14.12
CA SER A 234 8.91 7.97 -15.57
C SER A 234 7.46 7.70 -16.03
N PHE A 235 6.81 6.70 -15.44
CA PHE A 235 5.39 6.42 -15.70
C PHE A 235 4.47 7.55 -15.20
N ALA A 236 4.67 8.02 -13.96
CA ALA A 236 3.89 9.12 -13.40
C ALA A 236 4.03 10.44 -14.17
N LEU A 237 5.24 10.76 -14.66
CA LEU A 237 5.46 11.92 -15.54
C LEU A 237 4.71 11.79 -16.85
N SER A 238 4.69 10.59 -17.45
CA SER A 238 3.91 10.33 -18.66
C SER A 238 2.41 10.56 -18.44
N ILE A 239 1.88 10.16 -17.28
CA ILE A 239 0.49 10.40 -16.90
C ILE A 239 0.23 11.91 -16.77
N GLY A 240 1.13 12.64 -16.12
CA GLY A 240 1.06 14.09 -15.99
C GLY A 240 1.01 14.81 -17.35
N ARG A 241 1.80 14.36 -18.33
CA ARG A 241 1.78 14.90 -19.71
C ARG A 241 0.43 14.69 -20.39
N ALA A 242 -0.11 13.47 -20.36
CA ALA A 242 -1.39 13.15 -20.99
C ALA A 242 -2.56 13.88 -20.29
N LEU A 243 -2.54 13.99 -18.96
CA LEU A 243 -3.53 14.76 -18.19
C LEU A 243 -3.48 16.26 -18.53
N ALA A 244 -2.29 16.84 -18.67
CA ALA A 244 -2.15 18.24 -19.07
C ALA A 244 -2.75 18.49 -20.46
N ALA A 245 -2.51 17.60 -21.42
CA ALA A 245 -3.10 17.68 -22.75
C ALA A 245 -4.63 17.51 -22.72
N LYS A 246 -5.14 16.56 -21.93
CA LYS A 246 -6.57 16.38 -21.68
C LYS A 246 -7.22 17.64 -21.11
N ARG A 247 -6.58 18.31 -20.12
CA ARG A 247 -7.10 19.55 -19.54
C ARG A 247 -7.11 20.71 -20.55
N ALA A 248 -6.06 20.84 -21.36
CA ALA A 248 -6.03 21.83 -22.44
C ALA A 248 -7.17 21.60 -23.44
N HIS A 249 -7.47 20.34 -23.76
CA HIS A 249 -8.58 19.99 -24.63
C HIS A 249 -9.95 20.28 -23.99
N GLU A 250 -10.15 19.96 -22.70
CA GLU A 250 -11.36 20.33 -21.94
C GLU A 250 -11.59 21.84 -21.92
N ALA A 251 -10.52 22.63 -21.74
CA ALA A 251 -10.58 24.09 -21.75
C ALA A 251 -10.97 24.62 -23.14
N ALA A 252 -10.37 24.10 -24.21
CA ALA A 252 -10.67 24.50 -25.58
C ALA A 252 -12.14 24.24 -25.95
N ARG A 253 -12.70 23.10 -25.53
CA ARG A 253 -14.11 22.75 -25.77
C ARG A 253 -15.10 23.30 -24.73
N ARG A 254 -14.61 24.01 -23.70
CA ARG A 254 -15.40 24.53 -22.57
C ARG A 254 -16.28 23.47 -21.89
N ALA A 255 -15.80 22.23 -21.82
CA ALA A 255 -16.53 21.14 -21.20
C ALA A 255 -15.55 20.07 -20.67
N ARG A 256 -15.90 19.42 -19.57
CA ARG A 256 -15.11 18.33 -18.96
C ARG A 256 -15.53 16.97 -19.51
N PHE A 257 -14.62 16.00 -19.44
CA PHE A 257 -14.94 14.60 -19.71
C PHE A 257 -15.72 14.06 -18.52
N ASP A 258 -16.67 13.16 -18.76
CA ASP A 258 -17.34 12.46 -17.66
C ASP A 258 -16.35 11.52 -16.98
N LEU A 259 -15.59 10.80 -17.81
CA LEU A 259 -14.65 9.77 -17.37
C LEU A 259 -13.26 9.97 -17.97
N VAL A 260 -12.27 9.50 -17.22
CA VAL A 260 -10.91 9.28 -17.69
C VAL A 260 -10.58 7.80 -17.51
N LEU A 261 -10.28 7.12 -18.62
CA LEU A 261 -9.77 5.75 -18.65
C LEU A 261 -8.27 5.80 -18.89
N LEU A 262 -7.48 5.50 -17.87
CA LEU A 262 -6.03 5.44 -17.93
C LEU A 262 -5.59 4.00 -18.16
N LEU A 263 -4.84 3.75 -19.23
CA LEU A 263 -4.32 2.43 -19.59
C LEU A 263 -2.80 2.49 -19.82
N ARG A 264 -2.14 1.36 -19.56
CA ARG A 264 -0.84 1.07 -20.18
C ARG A 264 -1.02 0.74 -21.66
N HIS A 265 0.04 1.00 -22.45
CA HIS A 265 0.05 0.73 -23.90
C HIS A 265 -0.08 -0.75 -24.29
N ASP A 266 0.27 -1.65 -23.38
CA ASP A 266 0.36 -3.10 -23.61
C ASP A 266 -0.83 -3.87 -23.02
N LEU A 267 -1.96 -3.20 -22.77
CA LEU A 267 -3.16 -3.83 -22.23
C LEU A 267 -3.96 -4.58 -23.31
N LEU A 268 -4.37 -5.81 -23.00
CA LEU A 268 -5.28 -6.64 -23.79
C LEU A 268 -6.53 -6.95 -22.98
N PHE A 269 -7.67 -6.54 -23.49
CA PHE A 269 -8.99 -6.97 -23.02
C PHE A 269 -9.39 -8.32 -23.63
N PHE A 270 -10.09 -9.12 -22.84
CA PHE A 270 -10.70 -10.41 -23.19
C PHE A 270 -12.21 -10.45 -22.92
N ALA A 271 -12.72 -9.50 -22.14
CA ALA A 271 -14.15 -9.32 -21.91
C ALA A 271 -14.57 -7.86 -22.15
N PRO A 272 -15.86 -7.59 -22.43
CA PRO A 272 -16.34 -6.24 -22.59
C PRO A 272 -16.27 -5.39 -21.31
N LEU A 273 -15.67 -4.20 -21.38
CA LEU A 273 -15.82 -3.16 -20.35
C LEU A 273 -16.99 -2.26 -20.75
N ARG A 274 -18.04 -2.19 -19.92
CA ARG A 274 -19.24 -1.37 -20.17
C ARG A 274 -19.33 -0.22 -19.19
N PHE A 275 -19.26 1.02 -19.65
CA PHE A 275 -19.32 2.19 -18.78
C PHE A 275 -20.70 2.35 -18.14
N ASP A 276 -21.76 2.09 -18.88
CA ASP A 276 -23.16 2.16 -18.41
C ASP A 276 -23.50 1.11 -17.34
N ALA A 277 -22.72 0.03 -17.26
CA ALA A 277 -22.86 -1.02 -16.26
C ALA A 277 -22.02 -0.77 -14.99
N LEU A 278 -21.19 0.29 -14.98
CA LEU A 278 -20.35 0.57 -13.83
C LEU A 278 -21.21 1.10 -12.66
N PRO A 279 -21.01 0.53 -11.46
CA PRO A 279 -21.66 1.05 -10.27
C PRO A 279 -21.15 2.46 -9.94
N ARG A 280 -21.99 3.26 -9.29
CA ARG A 280 -21.63 4.61 -8.82
C ARG A 280 -20.37 4.58 -7.96
N ALA A 281 -19.31 5.30 -8.34
CA ALA A 281 -18.07 5.37 -7.59
C ALA A 281 -17.35 6.72 -7.79
N GLN A 282 -16.30 6.93 -7.01
CA GLN A 282 -15.38 8.08 -7.16
C GLN A 282 -14.09 7.69 -7.90
N LEU A 283 -13.82 6.38 -8.01
CA LEU A 283 -12.68 5.75 -8.70
C LEU A 283 -12.99 4.26 -8.85
N TRP A 284 -12.67 3.71 -10.01
CA TRP A 284 -12.72 2.27 -10.26
C TRP A 284 -11.30 1.78 -10.50
N LEU A 285 -10.90 0.82 -9.68
CA LEU A 285 -9.63 0.11 -9.80
C LEU A 285 -9.92 -1.34 -10.19
N PRO A 286 -9.08 -1.92 -11.06
CA PRO A 286 -9.21 -3.32 -11.41
C PRO A 286 -8.82 -4.23 -10.25
N SER A 287 -9.43 -5.41 -10.21
CA SER A 287 -9.04 -6.53 -9.37
C SER A 287 -8.58 -7.68 -10.27
N SER A 288 -7.68 -8.52 -9.77
CA SER A 288 -7.12 -9.66 -10.50
C SER A 288 -7.11 -10.88 -9.59
N CYS A 289 -7.60 -12.05 -10.06
CA CYS A 289 -7.29 -13.36 -9.48
C CYS A 289 -6.33 -14.06 -10.46
N CYS A 290 -5.17 -14.53 -10.02
CA CYS A 290 -4.24 -15.27 -10.88
C CYS A 290 -4.18 -16.74 -10.46
N SER A 291 -3.87 -17.65 -11.40
CA SER A 291 -3.48 -19.02 -11.08
C SER A 291 -2.04 -19.29 -11.50
N PHE A 292 -1.36 -20.20 -10.79
CA PHE A 292 0.00 -20.64 -11.07
C PHE A 292 0.11 -22.16 -10.91
N ALA A 293 1.20 -22.73 -11.39
CA ALA A 293 1.46 -24.17 -11.41
C ALA A 293 1.28 -24.85 -10.03
N PRO A 294 0.77 -26.10 -9.99
CA PRO A 294 0.12 -26.71 -8.83
C PRO A 294 0.99 -26.95 -7.59
N GLU A 295 2.32 -27.06 -7.72
CA GLU A 295 3.21 -27.52 -6.64
C GLU A 295 3.52 -26.46 -5.57
N ALA A 296 3.41 -25.16 -5.90
CA ALA A 296 3.59 -24.07 -4.94
C ALA A 296 2.29 -23.67 -4.19
N ALA A 297 1.15 -24.25 -4.57
CA ALA A 297 -0.18 -23.80 -4.13
C ALA A 297 -0.61 -24.37 -2.76
N GLU A 298 -0.20 -25.59 -2.40
CA GLU A 298 -0.67 -26.27 -1.19
C GLU A 298 -0.23 -25.57 0.11
N ALA A 299 0.99 -25.03 0.15
CA ALA A 299 1.50 -24.31 1.32
C ALA A 299 0.77 -22.97 1.55
N ALA A 300 0.41 -22.27 0.48
CA ALA A 300 -0.31 -20.99 0.53
C ALA A 300 -1.82 -21.17 0.87
N GLU A 301 -2.41 -22.29 0.44
CA GLU A 301 -3.82 -22.62 0.66
C GLU A 301 -4.15 -22.82 2.15
N SER A 302 -3.22 -23.40 2.91
CA SER A 302 -3.28 -23.57 4.36
C SER A 302 -3.36 -22.23 5.13
N GLN A 303 -2.55 -21.23 4.72
CA GLN A 303 -2.48 -19.94 5.42
C GLN A 303 -3.67 -19.01 5.09
N LEU A 304 -4.22 -19.10 3.88
CA LEU A 304 -5.33 -18.27 3.42
C LEU A 304 -6.70 -18.74 3.95
N GLY A 305 -6.82 -20.02 4.31
CA GLY A 305 -8.04 -20.61 4.86
C GLY A 305 -8.56 -19.91 6.13
N ALA A 306 -7.69 -19.25 6.88
CA ALA A 306 -8.02 -18.56 8.12
C ALA A 306 -8.47 -17.10 7.94
N ILE A 307 -8.14 -16.43 6.82
CA ILE A 307 -8.16 -14.95 6.78
C ILE A 307 -9.37 -14.36 6.03
N TYR A 308 -9.93 -14.97 4.97
CA TYR A 308 -11.18 -14.45 4.35
C TYR A 308 -12.04 -15.49 3.61
N PRO A 309 -13.13 -15.99 4.22
CA PRO A 309 -14.11 -16.88 3.57
C PRO A 309 -14.83 -16.26 2.35
N VAL A 310 -14.95 -14.93 2.31
CA VAL A 310 -15.70 -14.19 1.26
C VAL A 310 -14.90 -14.05 -0.03
N VAL A 311 -13.63 -13.64 0.07
CA VAL A 311 -12.68 -13.62 -1.07
C VAL A 311 -12.51 -15.04 -1.62
N ARG A 312 -12.47 -16.02 -0.70
CA ARG A 312 -12.44 -17.43 -1.04
C ARG A 312 -13.66 -17.85 -1.87
N ARG A 313 -14.86 -17.58 -1.38
CA ARG A 313 -16.08 -17.93 -2.12
C ARG A 313 -16.21 -17.17 -3.46
N ALA A 314 -15.67 -15.96 -3.56
CA ALA A 314 -15.74 -15.11 -4.74
C ALA A 314 -14.81 -15.54 -5.89
N CYS A 315 -13.53 -15.91 -5.64
CA CYS A 315 -12.66 -16.44 -6.70
C CYS A 315 -12.91 -17.96 -6.98
N PHE A 316 -13.54 -18.75 -6.08
CA PHE A 316 -13.56 -20.24 -6.16
C PHE A 316 -14.88 -20.92 -6.52
N GLY A 317 -15.82 -20.18 -7.11
CA GLY A 317 -17.16 -20.69 -7.44
C GLY A 317 -17.20 -21.91 -8.37
N ARG A 318 -16.21 -22.13 -9.25
CA ARG A 318 -16.04 -23.37 -10.07
C ARG A 318 -14.57 -23.56 -10.52
N LYS A 319 -13.82 -24.45 -9.85
CA LYS A 319 -12.59 -25.11 -10.33
C LYS A 319 -11.35 -24.25 -10.67
N GLY A 320 -11.00 -23.25 -9.84
CA GLY A 320 -9.71 -22.54 -9.93
C GLY A 320 -9.04 -22.40 -8.57
N ARG A 321 -7.71 -22.53 -8.50
CA ARG A 321 -6.91 -22.39 -7.26
C ARG A 321 -6.61 -20.91 -6.98
N VAL A 322 -6.46 -20.55 -5.70
CA VAL A 322 -6.18 -19.18 -5.23
C VAL A 322 -4.77 -18.73 -5.59
N LEU A 323 -4.61 -17.57 -6.22
CA LEU A 323 -3.54 -16.65 -5.86
C LEU A 323 -4.10 -15.22 -5.73
N GLU A 324 -4.14 -14.80 -4.46
CA GLU A 324 -3.76 -13.46 -4.00
C GLU A 324 -4.58 -12.25 -4.49
N MET A 325 -5.14 -11.49 -3.53
CA MET A 325 -5.22 -10.03 -3.70
C MET A 325 -3.78 -9.51 -3.74
N CYS A 326 -3.18 -9.49 -4.92
CA CYS A 326 -1.96 -8.72 -5.20
C CYS A 326 -0.81 -8.88 -4.18
N ARG A 327 -0.37 -10.11 -3.89
CA ARG A 327 0.89 -10.36 -3.19
C ARG A 327 2.04 -10.57 -4.20
N THR A 328 2.27 -9.54 -5.01
CA THR A 328 3.27 -9.62 -6.10
C THR A 328 4.71 -9.63 -5.60
N SER A 329 4.97 -9.37 -4.31
CA SER A 329 6.33 -9.23 -3.79
C SER A 329 6.93 -10.58 -3.37
N HIS A 330 6.12 -11.50 -2.86
CA HIS A 330 6.58 -12.84 -2.47
C HIS A 330 7.08 -13.69 -3.66
N TYR A 331 6.56 -13.45 -4.86
CA TYR A 331 6.84 -14.26 -6.05
C TYR A 331 7.93 -13.73 -6.98
N LEU A 332 8.58 -12.61 -6.64
CA LEU A 332 9.73 -12.07 -7.39
C LEU A 332 11.09 -12.46 -6.75
N ASN A 333 11.17 -13.58 -6.02
CA ASN A 333 12.35 -14.00 -5.25
C ASN A 333 12.82 -12.93 -4.23
N MET A 334 11.89 -12.29 -3.51
CA MET A 334 12.26 -11.44 -2.37
C MET A 334 12.43 -12.22 -1.06
N VAL A 335 12.46 -13.55 -1.12
CA VAL A 335 12.90 -14.39 -0.01
C VAL A 335 14.40 -14.60 -0.16
N GLY A 336 15.18 -13.77 0.51
CA GLY A 336 16.64 -13.87 0.50
C GLY A 336 17.32 -12.56 0.85
N GLU A 337 17.54 -12.38 2.15
CA GLU A 337 18.47 -11.43 2.77
C GLU A 337 18.04 -9.94 2.80
N ALA A 338 17.74 -9.47 4.02
CA ALA A 338 17.67 -8.09 4.50
C ALA A 338 16.44 -7.19 4.22
N ASP A 339 15.58 -7.42 3.22
CA ASP A 339 14.49 -6.49 2.87
C ASP A 339 13.09 -7.14 2.85
N ALA A 340 12.64 -7.67 3.99
CA ALA A 340 11.26 -8.13 4.16
C ALA A 340 10.29 -6.92 4.17
N MET A 341 9.62 -6.67 3.05
CA MET A 341 8.44 -5.82 3.03
C MET A 341 7.39 -6.45 3.96
N SER A 342 6.81 -5.69 4.89
CA SER A 342 5.85 -6.27 5.83
C SER A 342 4.62 -6.76 5.08
N ASP A 343 4.04 -7.88 5.52
CA ASP A 343 2.79 -8.43 4.97
C ASP A 343 1.72 -7.33 4.82
N GLU A 344 1.64 -6.40 5.77
CA GLU A 344 0.70 -5.28 5.75
C GLU A 344 0.97 -4.25 4.66
N ALA A 345 2.23 -3.99 4.31
CA ALA A 345 2.59 -3.11 3.20
C ALA A 345 2.16 -3.74 1.86
N GLU A 346 2.30 -5.06 1.74
CA GLU A 346 1.81 -5.81 0.60
C GLU A 346 0.28 -5.76 0.48
N TYR A 347 -0.43 -5.92 1.60
CA TYR A 347 -1.90 -5.92 1.61
C TYR A 347 -2.55 -4.55 1.41
N ASN A 348 -1.93 -3.47 1.90
CA ASN A 348 -2.56 -2.15 1.92
C ASN A 348 -2.00 -1.18 0.87
N TYR A 349 -0.85 -1.47 0.26
CA TYR A 349 -0.22 -0.55 -0.70
C TYR A 349 -0.05 -1.13 -2.10
N PHE A 350 -0.78 -2.19 -2.45
CA PHE A 350 -0.80 -2.64 -3.82
C PHE A 350 -2.09 -2.23 -4.53
N VAL A 351 -1.94 -1.44 -5.59
CA VAL A 351 -2.98 -1.18 -6.58
C VAL A 351 -2.41 -1.51 -7.96
N ASN A 352 -3.15 -2.27 -8.75
CA ASN A 352 -2.75 -2.56 -10.12
C ASN A 352 -2.67 -1.23 -10.92
N ASP A 353 -1.53 -0.99 -11.58
CA ASP A 353 -1.21 0.25 -12.29
C ASP A 353 -1.44 0.13 -13.81
N TRP A 354 -2.06 -0.96 -14.28
CA TRP A 354 -2.27 -1.24 -15.70
C TRP A 354 -3.49 -0.52 -16.26
N MET A 355 -4.51 -0.34 -15.42
CA MET A 355 -5.77 0.30 -15.76
C MET A 355 -6.34 1.04 -14.54
N LEU A 356 -6.93 2.21 -14.78
CA LEU A 356 -7.69 2.97 -13.81
C LEU A 356 -8.81 3.72 -14.54
N LEU A 357 -9.98 3.80 -13.92
CA LEU A 357 -11.07 4.65 -14.42
C LEU A 357 -11.53 5.59 -13.31
N ALA A 358 -11.74 6.87 -13.62
CA ALA A 358 -12.21 7.84 -12.63
C ALA A 358 -13.02 8.97 -13.29
N PRO A 359 -13.81 9.73 -12.52
CA PRO A 359 -14.26 11.05 -12.94
C PRO A 359 -13.09 11.94 -13.35
N SER A 360 -13.31 12.82 -14.32
CA SER A 360 -12.26 13.71 -14.85
C SER A 360 -11.47 14.47 -13.77
N GLU A 361 -12.17 15.02 -12.77
CA GLU A 361 -11.55 15.76 -11.66
C GLU A 361 -10.74 14.86 -10.72
N THR A 362 -11.24 13.66 -10.44
CA THR A 362 -10.47 12.68 -9.64
C THR A 362 -9.22 12.25 -10.40
N ALA A 363 -9.29 12.01 -11.71
CA ALA A 363 -8.12 11.59 -12.48
C ALA A 363 -7.04 12.68 -12.58
N ASP A 364 -7.41 13.97 -12.60
CA ASP A 364 -6.46 15.08 -12.65
C ASP A 364 -5.49 15.07 -11.46
N SER A 365 -5.91 14.52 -10.32
CA SER A 365 -5.09 14.37 -9.12
C SER A 365 -3.87 13.47 -9.31
N LEU A 366 -3.92 12.50 -10.24
CA LEU A 366 -2.84 11.54 -10.49
C LEU A 366 -1.55 12.19 -10.98
N GLY A 367 -1.64 13.39 -11.60
CA GLY A 367 -0.46 14.17 -11.98
C GLY A 367 0.45 14.50 -10.78
N ALA A 368 -0.13 14.63 -9.59
CA ALA A 368 0.61 14.92 -8.36
C ALA A 368 1.61 13.83 -7.97
N ILE A 369 1.44 12.59 -8.45
CA ILE A 369 2.41 11.51 -8.22
C ILE A 369 3.75 11.85 -8.89
N GLY A 370 3.71 12.38 -10.12
CA GLY A 370 4.91 12.81 -10.84
C GLY A 370 5.51 14.06 -10.21
N ASP A 371 4.67 15.08 -9.98
CA ASP A 371 5.12 16.38 -9.48
C ASP A 371 5.73 16.30 -8.06
N ASN A 372 5.25 15.35 -7.24
CA ASN A 372 5.69 15.16 -5.86
C ASN A 372 6.37 13.80 -5.63
N PHE A 373 6.98 13.21 -6.67
CA PHE A 373 7.47 11.83 -6.63
C PHE A 373 8.42 11.56 -5.44
N SER A 374 9.32 12.50 -5.12
CA SER A 374 10.24 12.38 -3.98
C SER A 374 9.51 12.29 -2.64
N SER A 375 8.39 13.01 -2.49
CA SER A 375 7.53 12.94 -1.31
C SER A 375 6.81 11.60 -1.23
N TYR A 376 6.23 11.11 -2.33
CA TYR A 376 5.64 9.77 -2.37
C TYR A 376 6.65 8.68 -2.02
N ARG A 377 7.85 8.75 -2.60
CA ARG A 377 8.95 7.81 -2.32
C ARG A 377 9.34 7.82 -0.85
N ALA A 378 9.48 9.00 -0.26
CA ALA A 378 9.78 9.13 1.17
C ALA A 378 8.66 8.55 2.04
N ALA A 379 7.39 8.74 1.66
CA ALA A 379 6.23 8.18 2.35
C ALA A 379 6.21 6.65 2.32
N LEU A 380 6.47 6.09 1.13
CA LEU A 380 6.52 4.64 0.93
C LEU A 380 7.66 4.03 1.75
N ARG A 381 8.85 4.63 1.73
CA ARG A 381 9.98 4.18 2.56
C ARG A 381 9.68 4.25 4.05
N GLU A 382 8.97 5.29 4.50
CA GLU A 382 8.51 5.38 5.89
C GLU A 382 7.50 4.28 6.26
N ALA A 383 6.74 3.81 5.27
CA ALA A 383 5.83 2.67 5.39
C ALA A 383 6.53 1.31 5.20
N GLY A 384 7.86 1.26 5.11
CA GLY A 384 8.63 0.03 4.89
C GLY A 384 8.63 -0.46 3.43
N ILE A 385 8.15 0.35 2.49
CA ILE A 385 8.10 0.02 1.07
C ILE A 385 9.31 0.68 0.39
N LEU A 386 10.36 -0.12 0.16
CA LEU A 386 11.63 0.35 -0.41
C LEU A 386 11.66 0.30 -1.94
N VAL A 387 10.75 -0.47 -2.54
CA VAL A 387 10.66 -0.69 -3.98
C VAL A 387 9.98 0.47 -4.71
N ASP A 388 10.57 0.88 -5.84
CA ASP A 388 10.09 1.99 -6.65
C ASP A 388 9.14 1.54 -7.78
N TRP A 389 8.12 0.73 -7.46
CA TRP A 389 7.12 0.29 -8.45
C TRP A 389 5.87 1.15 -8.41
N ALA A 390 5.34 1.49 -9.59
CA ALA A 390 4.20 2.41 -9.71
C ALA A 390 2.94 1.93 -8.97
N HIS A 391 2.76 0.62 -8.80
CA HIS A 391 1.74 0.02 -7.93
C HIS A 391 1.63 0.67 -6.55
N PHE A 392 2.77 0.88 -5.89
CA PHE A 392 2.82 1.44 -4.54
C PHE A 392 2.56 2.95 -4.54
N TYR A 393 2.98 3.66 -5.58
CA TYR A 393 2.73 5.09 -5.72
C TYR A 393 1.24 5.36 -5.96
N PHE A 394 0.58 4.54 -6.79
CA PHE A 394 -0.86 4.61 -7.01
C PHE A 394 -1.63 4.31 -5.72
N ALA A 395 -1.23 3.27 -4.98
CA ALA A 395 -1.87 2.97 -3.71
C ALA A 395 -1.66 4.10 -2.70
N ALA A 396 -0.43 4.61 -2.54
CA ALA A 396 -0.17 5.76 -1.67
C ALA A 396 -0.99 6.99 -2.08
N HIS A 397 -1.19 7.22 -3.37
CA HIS A 397 -2.04 8.31 -3.85
C HIS A 397 -3.51 8.11 -3.42
N VAL A 398 -4.07 6.93 -3.65
CA VAL A 398 -5.45 6.62 -3.28
C VAL A 398 -5.65 6.65 -1.75
N HIS A 399 -4.75 6.01 -0.99
CA HIS A 399 -4.85 5.91 0.46
C HIS A 399 -4.56 7.25 1.16
N HIS A 400 -3.52 7.97 0.75
CA HIS A 400 -3.05 9.14 1.49
C HIS A 400 -3.52 10.46 0.90
N ALA A 401 -3.44 10.64 -0.40
CA ALA A 401 -3.82 11.91 -1.01
C ALA A 401 -5.35 12.03 -1.08
N LEU A 402 -6.03 10.99 -1.60
CA LEU A 402 -7.47 11.05 -1.86
C LEU A 402 -8.31 10.71 -0.61
N ARG A 403 -7.98 9.61 0.08
CA ARG A 403 -8.81 9.09 1.17
C ARG A 403 -8.58 9.81 2.50
N ILE A 404 -7.33 10.02 2.95
CA ILE A 404 -7.04 10.80 4.17
C ILE A 404 -7.34 12.29 3.96
N GLY A 405 -7.21 12.79 2.73
CA GLY A 405 -7.53 14.18 2.39
C GLY A 405 -8.98 14.55 2.67
N ARG A 406 -9.96 13.80 2.12
CA ARG A 406 -11.41 14.11 2.21
C ARG A 406 -12.36 12.89 2.03
N GLY A 407 -11.96 11.69 2.43
CA GLY A 407 -12.90 10.55 2.56
C GLY A 407 -13.35 9.88 1.25
N MET A 408 -12.56 10.03 0.18
CA MET A 408 -12.77 9.33 -1.09
C MET A 408 -12.85 7.80 -0.88
N ARG A 409 -13.78 7.14 -1.59
CA ARG A 409 -14.06 5.70 -1.49
C ARG A 409 -13.84 5.02 -2.84
N PRO A 410 -12.70 4.36 -3.04
CA PRO A 410 -12.44 3.63 -4.27
C PRO A 410 -13.32 2.40 -4.34
N MET A 411 -13.71 2.02 -5.55
CA MET A 411 -14.33 0.74 -5.81
C MET A 411 -13.34 -0.19 -6.50
N LEU A 412 -13.12 -1.35 -5.89
CA LEU A 412 -12.40 -2.46 -6.51
C LEU A 412 -13.38 -3.22 -7.39
N HIS A 413 -13.67 -2.67 -8.57
CA HIS A 413 -14.60 -3.26 -9.51
C HIS A 413 -14.35 -2.68 -10.90
N ALA A 414 -13.72 -3.47 -11.78
CA ALA A 414 -13.66 -3.13 -13.20
C ALA A 414 -14.52 -4.05 -14.08
N GLY A 415 -15.00 -5.18 -13.54
CA GLY A 415 -15.93 -6.06 -14.27
C GLY A 415 -15.41 -6.55 -15.62
N VAL A 416 -14.09 -6.54 -15.85
CA VAL A 416 -13.52 -6.73 -17.18
C VAL A 416 -12.23 -7.55 -17.15
N ASP A 417 -12.25 -8.70 -17.82
CA ASP A 417 -11.06 -9.48 -18.08
C ASP A 417 -10.13 -8.76 -19.06
N PHE A 418 -8.92 -8.47 -18.61
CA PHE A 418 -7.75 -8.01 -19.35
C PHE A 418 -6.43 -8.59 -18.79
N ASN A 419 -5.38 -8.58 -19.61
CA ASN A 419 -4.02 -8.89 -19.20
C ASN A 419 -3.04 -8.02 -20.01
N LEU A 420 -1.74 -8.24 -19.87
CA LEU A 420 -0.71 -7.55 -20.66
C LEU A 420 -0.29 -8.43 -21.84
N ILE A 421 -0.04 -7.83 -23.01
CA ILE A 421 0.32 -8.54 -24.25
C ILE A 421 1.40 -9.60 -24.01
N ARG A 422 2.46 -9.22 -23.28
CA ARG A 422 3.58 -10.10 -22.99
C ARG A 422 3.24 -11.36 -22.21
N LEU A 423 2.15 -11.33 -21.43
CA LEU A 423 1.70 -12.47 -20.62
C LEU A 423 0.85 -13.44 -21.45
N SER A 424 0.33 -13.00 -22.60
CA SER A 424 -0.43 -13.86 -23.53
C SER A 424 0.47 -14.62 -24.51
N GLY A 425 1.72 -14.21 -24.68
CA GLY A 425 2.66 -14.78 -25.66
C GLY A 425 3.62 -15.83 -25.12
N GLY A 426 3.48 -16.27 -23.87
CA GLY A 426 4.38 -17.26 -23.25
C GLY A 426 5.82 -16.78 -23.19
N ALA A 427 6.10 -15.63 -22.58
CA ALA A 427 7.48 -15.13 -22.48
C ALA A 427 8.40 -16.19 -21.87
N LYS A 428 9.62 -16.32 -22.42
CA LYS A 428 10.56 -17.42 -22.14
C LYS A 428 10.84 -17.69 -20.65
N ASN A 429 10.64 -16.69 -19.78
CA ASN A 429 10.89 -16.76 -18.34
C ASN A 429 9.65 -16.47 -17.47
N SER A 430 8.46 -16.32 -18.06
CA SER A 430 7.22 -16.23 -17.29
C SER A 430 6.47 -17.53 -17.46
N LEU A 431 6.32 -18.29 -16.38
CA LEU A 431 5.32 -19.35 -16.33
C LEU A 431 3.99 -18.77 -16.84
N PRO A 432 3.27 -19.46 -17.75
CA PRO A 432 2.02 -18.97 -18.28
C PRO A 432 1.12 -18.59 -17.11
N ARG A 433 0.84 -17.29 -17.00
CA ARG A 433 -0.03 -16.75 -15.94
C ARG A 433 -1.43 -16.66 -16.51
N ASP A 434 -2.26 -17.63 -16.16
CA ASP A 434 -3.70 -17.54 -16.37
C ASP A 434 -4.26 -16.62 -15.28
N CYS A 435 -4.14 -15.32 -15.51
CA CYS A 435 -4.78 -14.30 -14.71
C CYS A 435 -6.17 -13.99 -15.28
N ILE A 436 -7.21 -14.29 -14.49
CA ILE A 436 -8.58 -13.87 -14.75
C ILE A 436 -8.80 -12.58 -13.97
N THR A 437 -9.12 -11.50 -14.66
CA THR A 437 -9.23 -10.17 -14.06
C THR A 437 -10.68 -9.74 -14.00
N ASN A 438 -11.55 -10.53 -13.36
CA ASN A 438 -12.98 -10.19 -13.33
C ASN A 438 -13.73 -10.73 -12.12
N TYR A 439 -13.11 -10.66 -10.95
CA TYR A 439 -13.84 -10.98 -9.72
C TYR A 439 -14.08 -9.71 -8.92
N SER A 440 -15.34 -9.27 -8.97
CA SER A 440 -15.90 -8.38 -7.98
C SER A 440 -15.73 -9.03 -6.62
N VAL A 441 -14.72 -8.62 -5.85
CA VAL A 441 -14.76 -8.82 -4.40
C VAL A 441 -15.92 -7.95 -3.95
N ARG A 442 -17.12 -8.53 -3.86
CA ARG A 442 -18.25 -7.83 -3.24
C ARG A 442 -17.75 -7.52 -1.83
N GLN A 443 -17.62 -6.21 -1.56
CA GLN A 443 -17.02 -5.56 -0.40
C GLN A 443 -15.56 -5.14 -0.61
N SER A 444 -15.40 -3.84 -0.87
CA SER A 444 -14.48 -2.94 -0.17
C SER A 444 -12.99 -3.37 -0.17
N MET A 445 -12.07 -2.53 -0.68
CA MET A 445 -10.88 -2.24 0.15
C MET A 445 -11.47 -2.07 1.55
N PRO A 446 -11.16 -2.93 2.54
CA PRO A 446 -11.97 -3.06 3.74
C PRO A 446 -12.36 -1.65 4.14
N SER A 447 -13.66 -1.45 4.34
CA SER A 447 -14.11 -0.31 5.11
C SER A 447 -13.39 -0.43 6.45
N LEU A 448 -12.14 0.04 6.49
CA LEU A 448 -11.32 0.18 7.67
C LEU A 448 -12.08 1.25 8.41
N ARG A 449 -13.06 0.78 9.18
CA ARG A 449 -13.78 1.54 10.21
C ARG A 449 -12.89 1.66 11.46
N GLY A 450 -11.60 1.28 11.36
CA GLY A 450 -10.58 1.42 12.38
C GLY A 450 -9.44 2.34 11.93
N ALA A 451 -8.74 2.92 12.91
CA ALA A 451 -7.66 3.86 12.69
C ALA A 451 -6.50 3.26 11.88
N VAL A 452 -5.89 4.10 11.04
CA VAL A 452 -4.60 3.81 10.41
C VAL A 452 -3.57 3.50 11.52
N TRP A 453 -2.87 2.38 11.35
CA TRP A 453 -2.08 1.67 12.38
C TRP A 453 -0.83 2.43 12.87
N PRO A 454 -0.15 1.97 13.95
CA PRO A 454 0.79 2.73 14.79
C PRO A 454 1.92 3.48 14.08
N GLY A 455 2.44 2.95 12.96
CA GLY A 455 3.43 3.63 12.10
C GLY A 455 2.91 4.94 11.47
N MET A 456 1.59 5.07 11.33
CA MET A 456 0.87 6.19 10.73
C MET A 456 0.13 7.09 11.73
N ARG A 457 0.27 6.86 13.05
CA ARG A 457 -0.17 7.83 14.08
C ARG A 457 0.41 9.23 13.85
N GLY A 458 1.59 9.29 13.24
CA GLY A 458 2.26 10.51 12.84
C GLY A 458 1.73 11.16 11.57
N LEU A 459 0.75 10.56 10.87
CA LEU A 459 0.10 11.04 9.64
C LEU A 459 -1.40 11.36 9.81
N CYS A 460 -2.02 10.96 10.92
CA CYS A 460 -3.38 11.35 11.29
C CYS A 460 -3.44 12.81 11.85
N PRO A 461 -4.41 13.66 11.46
CA PRO A 461 -4.53 15.04 11.98
C PRO A 461 -5.08 15.14 13.41
N PHE A 462 -5.71 14.11 13.95
CA PHE A 462 -6.23 14.10 15.31
C PHE A 462 -5.29 13.34 16.26
N ARG A 463 -4.50 14.09 17.02
CA ARG A 463 -3.76 13.55 18.16
C ARG A 463 -4.74 13.26 19.29
N GLY A 464 -4.84 11.99 19.72
CA GLY A 464 -5.27 11.68 21.08
C GLY A 464 -6.78 11.58 21.37
N GLN A 465 -7.66 11.56 20.37
CA GLN A 465 -9.07 11.20 20.56
C GLN A 465 -9.54 10.31 19.41
N VAL A 466 -9.30 9.01 19.53
CA VAL A 466 -10.13 7.98 18.90
C VAL A 466 -10.39 6.96 19.98
N ALA A 467 -11.39 7.24 20.82
CA ALA A 467 -12.06 6.20 21.58
C ALA A 467 -12.69 5.25 20.56
N CYS A 468 -12.47 3.94 20.72
CA CYS A 468 -13.23 2.94 20.00
C CYS A 468 -14.72 3.24 20.22
N GLN A 469 -15.49 3.47 19.15
CA GLN A 469 -16.94 3.54 19.32
C GLN A 469 -17.43 2.14 19.72
N GLY A 470 -18.01 2.09 20.92
CA GLY A 470 -18.36 0.91 21.69
C GLY A 470 -19.48 0.04 21.13
N ASP A 471 -19.98 0.32 19.93
CA ASP A 471 -21.12 -0.41 19.35
C ASP A 471 -20.70 -1.45 18.29
N SER A 472 -19.38 -1.73 18.18
CA SER A 472 -18.94 -2.93 17.49
C SER A 472 -19.36 -4.13 18.33
N ILE A 473 -20.36 -4.89 17.86
CA ILE A 473 -20.86 -6.19 18.36
C ILE A 473 -19.77 -7.18 18.84
N ARG A 474 -18.50 -6.96 18.49
CA ARG A 474 -17.34 -7.74 18.98
C ARG A 474 -16.79 -7.32 20.35
N CYS A 475 -17.29 -6.25 20.98
CA CYS A 475 -17.01 -5.94 22.39
C CYS A 475 -18.03 -6.60 23.35
N ALA A 476 -19.07 -7.27 22.83
CA ALA A 476 -20.18 -7.81 23.63
C ALA A 476 -19.91 -9.19 24.26
N LEU A 477 -18.65 -9.63 24.38
CA LEU A 477 -18.30 -10.89 25.05
C LEU A 477 -17.09 -10.67 25.96
N GLY A 478 -17.35 -10.62 27.27
CA GLY A 478 -16.39 -10.42 28.36
C GLY A 478 -16.83 -9.29 29.30
N GLU A 479 -18.07 -9.34 29.81
CA GLU A 479 -18.38 -9.83 31.18
C GLU A 479 -17.74 -8.98 32.28
N ASP A 480 -18.55 -8.05 32.82
CA ASP A 480 -18.77 -7.80 34.26
C ASP A 480 -19.17 -6.33 34.50
N ILE A 481 -20.46 -6.00 34.35
CA ILE A 481 -21.17 -5.10 35.28
C ILE A 481 -22.62 -5.60 35.38
N LEU A 482 -22.85 -6.32 36.48
CA LEU A 482 -24.14 -6.52 37.10
C LEU A 482 -24.66 -5.18 37.67
N MET A 483 -25.97 -4.99 37.52
CA MET A 483 -26.90 -4.15 38.30
C MET A 483 -26.71 -2.62 38.25
N GLU A 484 -27.71 -1.93 37.70
CA GLU A 484 -28.67 -1.14 38.49
C GLU A 484 -29.89 -0.74 37.63
N GLU A 485 -31.03 -0.58 38.31
CA GLU A 485 -32.42 -0.77 37.85
C GLU A 485 -33.02 0.38 36.99
N GLU A 486 -33.97 0.03 36.12
CA GLU A 486 -34.89 0.97 35.45
C GLU A 486 -35.94 1.55 36.43
N PRO A 487 -36.39 2.81 36.25
CA PRO A 487 -37.72 3.22 36.69
C PRO A 487 -38.75 3.09 35.55
N SER A 488 -39.87 2.44 35.91
CA SER A 488 -41.07 2.14 35.12
C SER A 488 -41.81 3.37 34.52
N PRO A 489 -42.52 3.22 33.38
CA PRO A 489 -43.35 4.26 32.79
C PRO A 489 -44.84 4.15 33.21
N HIS A 490 -45.31 5.12 33.99
CA HIS A 490 -46.70 5.60 34.05
C HIS A 490 -46.61 7.14 34.06
N SER A 491 -47.39 7.96 33.37
CA SER A 491 -48.77 7.87 32.90
C SER A 491 -49.03 9.00 31.87
N ILE A 492 -50.00 8.78 30.98
CA ILE A 492 -50.60 9.81 30.12
C ILE A 492 -51.60 10.62 30.97
N PRO A 493 -51.71 11.96 30.81
CA PRO A 493 -52.92 12.67 31.16
C PRO A 493 -53.74 13.00 29.91
N GLU A 494 -55.03 12.67 29.98
CA GLU A 494 -56.08 13.20 29.12
C GLU A 494 -56.36 14.68 29.44
N SER A 495 -56.42 15.50 28.39
CA SER A 495 -57.46 16.53 28.16
C SER A 495 -57.32 17.09 26.76
#